data_AF-A0A9D8ML28-F1
#
_entry.id   AF-A0A9D8ML28-F1
#
_cell.length_a   1.000
_cell.length_b   1.000
_cell.length_c   1.000
_cell.angle_alpha   90.00
_cell.angle_beta   90.00
_cell.angle_gamma   90.00
#
_symmetry.space_group_name_H-M   'P 1'
#
loop_
_entity.id
_entity.type
_entity.pdbx_description
1 polymer ?
#
loop_
_entity_poly.entity_id
_entity_poly.type
_entity_poly.pdbx_seq_one_letter_code
_entity_poly.pdbx_strand_id
1 'polypeptide(L)'
;MKMKSFSRLLLAMLLIGCAQGMYAQKSHKREFRGAWIQCVNGQFLGMGTQKMQQTLTAQLDELQRDGVNAIIFQVRPECDALYKSSLEPWSRFLTGQQGQAPSPYWDPLEWMVNECHKRGMEIHAWINPYRAKTKTTTALAMNHVGVQHPERTFNYDGQLLLNPGLPENRKYICTVVQDIVRRYDIDGLHIDDYFYPYPVAGQQIPDDAEYAKYSNGIRDRGDWRRYNVNLFIEQLSAAIKQVKPWVKFGVSPFGIYRNKRNDPKMGSETAGLQNYDDLYADVLLWVNKGWVDYCVPQIYWEIGHKTADYQTLINWWNRYAANRPLFIGEDVERTVKYPDPSNPNSHQMPAKYRLHQQMRNVNGTVLWYAKAVVDNVGNYGTVLRQSYWKNPALPPLMTFLDDKAPKKAKKVKAHWSPQGYFLSWGKPSGRKWGDEVNRYVVYCFENGEPIDLTNPDKIKAVTYGTTYQLPYDGGHHRYTYVVTALDRVGNESKAVKKKVKL
;
A
#
# COMPACT_ATOMS: atom_id res chain seq x y z
N MET A 1 58.58 25.96 -21.70
CA MET A 1 58.03 25.81 -20.32
C MET A 1 56.51 26.08 -20.22
N LYS A 2 55.69 25.69 -21.22
CA LYS A 2 54.23 25.98 -21.21
C LYS A 2 53.29 24.79 -21.48
N MET A 3 53.79 23.61 -21.87
CA MET A 3 52.92 22.44 -22.15
C MET A 3 52.71 21.48 -20.97
N LYS A 4 53.61 21.43 -19.98
CA LYS A 4 53.47 20.52 -18.83
C LYS A 4 52.43 21.00 -17.78
N SER A 5 52.06 22.28 -17.81
CA SER A 5 51.05 22.85 -16.89
C SER A 5 49.61 22.59 -17.36
N PHE A 6 49.37 22.54 -18.67
CA PHE A 6 48.03 22.34 -19.23
C PHE A 6 47.52 20.90 -19.07
N SER A 7 48.43 19.92 -19.18
CA SER A 7 48.09 18.51 -19.00
C SER A 7 47.74 18.16 -17.54
N ARG A 8 48.31 18.87 -16.55
CA ARG A 8 47.94 18.69 -15.14
C ARG A 8 46.60 19.35 -14.78
N LEU A 9 46.25 20.47 -15.42
CA LEU A 9 44.93 21.10 -15.25
C LEU A 9 43.80 20.28 -15.89
N LEU A 10 44.03 19.67 -17.06
CA LEU A 10 43.05 18.80 -17.71
C LEU A 10 42.81 17.51 -16.91
N LEU A 11 43.86 16.92 -16.33
CA LEU A 11 43.73 15.71 -15.50
C LEU A 11 43.03 16.00 -14.17
N ALA A 12 43.24 17.20 -13.59
CA ALA A 12 42.50 17.66 -12.42
C ALA A 12 41.02 17.95 -12.76
N MET A 13 40.71 18.51 -13.92
CA MET A 13 39.32 18.71 -14.38
C MET A 13 38.62 17.39 -14.77
N LEU A 14 39.34 16.39 -15.28
CA LEU A 14 38.79 15.05 -15.53
C LEU A 14 38.55 14.26 -14.23
N LEU A 15 39.38 14.44 -13.20
CA LEU A 15 39.14 13.84 -11.87
C LEU A 15 38.04 14.56 -11.07
N ILE A 16 37.79 15.84 -11.34
CA ILE A 16 36.64 16.58 -10.77
C ILE A 16 35.35 16.29 -11.58
N GLY A 17 35.45 15.97 -12.87
CA GLY A 17 34.32 15.58 -13.73
C GLY A 17 33.78 14.16 -13.50
N CYS A 18 34.60 13.26 -12.95
CA CYS A 18 34.17 11.90 -12.56
C CYS A 18 33.65 11.81 -11.11
N ALA A 19 33.61 12.93 -10.38
CA ALA A 19 33.08 13.03 -9.02
C ALA A 19 31.66 13.61 -8.99
N GLN A 20 30.87 13.48 -10.08
CA GLN A 20 29.42 13.67 -10.00
C GLN A 20 28.78 12.48 -9.28
N GLY A 21 28.98 12.48 -7.96
CA GLY A 21 28.06 11.96 -6.95
C GLY A 21 27.42 10.62 -7.25
N MET A 22 28.17 9.54 -7.06
CA MET A 22 27.62 8.45 -6.26
C MET A 22 27.49 8.98 -4.82
N TYR A 23 26.55 9.90 -4.59
CA TYR A 23 26.03 10.08 -3.25
C TYR A 23 25.46 8.71 -2.90
N ALA A 24 26.12 8.01 -1.97
CA ALA A 24 25.55 6.81 -1.37
C ALA A 24 24.14 7.18 -0.91
N GLN A 25 23.16 6.68 -1.64
CA GLN A 25 21.78 7.09 -1.47
C GLN A 25 21.34 6.61 -0.09
N LYS A 26 21.06 7.54 0.81
CA LYS A 26 20.69 7.21 2.18
C LYS A 26 19.29 6.60 2.17
N SER A 27 19.23 5.28 2.21
CA SER A 27 17.98 4.54 2.42
C SER A 27 17.37 5.03 3.74
N HIS A 28 16.08 5.34 3.71
CA HIS A 28 15.38 5.78 4.92
C HIS A 28 14.98 4.56 5.73
N LYS A 29 15.17 4.61 7.06
CA LYS A 29 14.64 3.57 7.96
C LYS A 29 13.15 3.33 7.78
N ARG A 30 12.41 4.39 7.41
CA ARG A 30 10.96 4.37 7.26
C ARG A 30 10.53 4.74 5.85
N GLU A 31 9.84 3.83 5.20
CA GLU A 31 9.31 3.97 3.84
C GLU A 31 8.21 2.93 3.66
N PHE A 32 7.04 3.34 3.17
CA PHE A 32 5.99 2.40 2.80
C PHE A 32 6.30 1.81 1.43
N ARG A 33 6.45 0.49 1.35
CA ARG A 33 6.82 -0.23 0.12
C ARG A 33 5.72 -1.24 -0.15
N GLY A 34 4.69 -0.78 -0.86
CA GLY A 34 3.47 -1.54 -1.10
C GLY A 34 3.46 -2.24 -2.46
N ALA A 35 2.66 -3.29 -2.59
CA ALA A 35 2.31 -3.89 -3.87
C ALA A 35 0.85 -4.34 -3.90
N TRP A 36 0.13 -4.05 -5.00
CA TRP A 36 -1.26 -4.49 -5.17
C TRP A 36 -1.33 -5.89 -5.79
N ILE A 37 -2.03 -6.80 -5.12
CA ILE A 37 -2.41 -8.12 -5.64
C ILE A 37 -3.92 -8.12 -5.88
N GLN A 38 -4.33 -8.02 -7.15
CA GLN A 38 -5.71 -7.98 -7.59
C GLN A 38 -6.25 -9.35 -8.00
N CYS A 39 -7.50 -9.66 -7.74
CA CYS A 39 -8.14 -10.88 -8.25
C CYS A 39 -8.98 -10.60 -9.51
N VAL A 40 -9.43 -9.35 -9.70
CA VAL A 40 -10.39 -8.94 -10.74
C VAL A 40 -9.88 -9.16 -12.17
N ASN A 41 -8.57 -9.27 -12.38
CA ASN A 41 -7.96 -9.61 -13.67
C ASN A 41 -8.07 -11.11 -14.02
N GLY A 42 -8.65 -11.92 -13.13
CA GLY A 42 -8.80 -13.36 -13.33
C GLY A 42 -7.53 -14.16 -13.04
N GLN A 43 -6.49 -13.60 -12.42
CA GLN A 43 -5.22 -14.32 -12.21
C GLN A 43 -5.34 -15.58 -11.33
N PHE A 44 -6.43 -15.73 -10.58
CA PHE A 44 -6.70 -16.90 -9.74
C PHE A 44 -7.86 -17.76 -10.26
N LEU A 45 -8.49 -17.35 -11.36
CA LEU A 45 -9.73 -17.94 -11.85
C LEU A 45 -9.50 -19.41 -12.23
N GLY A 46 -10.21 -20.32 -11.57
CA GLY A 46 -10.13 -21.75 -11.84
C GLY A 46 -8.88 -22.43 -11.26
N MET A 47 -8.06 -21.73 -10.47
CA MET A 47 -6.97 -22.36 -9.73
C MET A 47 -7.52 -23.14 -8.54
N GLY A 48 -7.13 -24.41 -8.41
CA GLY A 48 -7.36 -25.16 -7.19
C GLY A 48 -6.58 -24.57 -6.00
N THR A 49 -7.08 -24.79 -4.78
CA THR A 49 -6.53 -24.25 -3.53
C THR A 49 -5.01 -24.32 -3.43
N GLN A 50 -4.43 -25.51 -3.62
CA GLN A 50 -2.99 -25.70 -3.51
C GLN A 50 -2.21 -24.88 -4.54
N LYS A 51 -2.70 -24.79 -5.78
CA LYS A 51 -2.04 -24.02 -6.85
C LYS A 51 -2.08 -22.52 -6.58
N MET A 52 -3.21 -22.02 -6.08
CA MET A 52 -3.33 -20.61 -5.69
C MET A 52 -2.41 -20.27 -4.52
N GLN A 53 -2.35 -21.12 -3.48
CA GLN A 53 -1.42 -20.95 -2.36
C GLN A 53 0.04 -20.95 -2.81
N GLN A 54 0.45 -21.88 -3.68
CA GLN A 54 1.80 -21.90 -4.25
C GLN A 54 2.11 -20.62 -5.05
N THR A 55 1.15 -20.15 -5.85
CA THR A 55 1.31 -18.94 -6.67
C THR A 55 1.47 -17.71 -5.78
N LEU A 56 0.62 -17.56 -4.75
CA LEU A 56 0.71 -16.46 -3.80
C LEU A 56 1.99 -16.54 -2.96
N THR A 57 2.40 -17.72 -2.51
CA THR A 57 3.68 -17.92 -1.81
C THR A 57 4.85 -17.41 -2.64
N ALA A 58 4.93 -17.83 -3.91
CA ALA A 58 6.00 -17.39 -4.81
C ALA A 58 5.98 -15.87 -5.03
N GLN A 59 4.80 -15.26 -5.20
CA GLN A 59 4.66 -13.81 -5.30
C GLN A 59 5.15 -13.12 -4.03
N LEU A 60 4.73 -13.58 -2.85
CA LEU A 60 5.10 -12.99 -1.56
C LEU A 60 6.61 -13.12 -1.28
N ASP A 61 7.22 -14.25 -1.62
CA ASP A 61 8.67 -14.46 -1.47
C ASP A 61 9.47 -13.52 -2.36
N GLU A 62 9.06 -13.35 -3.61
CA GLU A 62 9.72 -12.44 -4.55
C GLU A 62 9.56 -10.97 -4.14
N LEU A 63 8.34 -10.56 -3.75
CA LEU A 63 8.09 -9.19 -3.27
C LEU A 63 8.88 -8.89 -1.99
N GLN A 64 8.97 -9.84 -1.06
CA GLN A 64 9.79 -9.69 0.14
C GLN A 64 11.28 -9.53 -0.24
N ARG A 65 11.78 -10.32 -1.19
CA ARG A 65 13.15 -10.21 -1.72
C ARG A 65 13.40 -8.85 -2.36
N ASP A 66 12.39 -8.27 -2.99
CA ASP A 66 12.43 -6.95 -3.60
C ASP A 66 12.30 -5.81 -2.60
N GLY A 67 12.07 -6.11 -1.32
CA GLY A 67 12.03 -5.15 -0.23
C GLY A 67 10.64 -4.57 0.05
N VAL A 68 9.58 -5.14 -0.53
CA VAL A 68 8.18 -4.84 -0.21
C VAL A 68 7.91 -5.17 1.26
N ASN A 69 7.24 -4.26 1.96
CA ASN A 69 6.90 -4.40 3.38
C ASN A 69 5.39 -4.35 3.67
N ALA A 70 4.56 -4.15 2.64
CA ALA A 70 3.11 -4.18 2.75
C ALA A 70 2.46 -4.75 1.48
N ILE A 71 1.48 -5.64 1.65
CA ILE A 71 0.66 -6.18 0.57
C ILE A 71 -0.72 -5.57 0.65
N ILE A 72 -1.23 -5.10 -0.49
CA ILE A 72 -2.61 -4.64 -0.63
C ILE A 72 -3.36 -5.68 -1.45
N PHE A 73 -4.13 -6.54 -0.78
CA PHE A 73 -4.77 -7.71 -1.39
C PHE A 73 -6.25 -7.46 -1.64
N GLN A 74 -6.71 -7.64 -2.87
CA GLN A 74 -8.12 -7.45 -3.23
C GLN A 74 -8.99 -8.57 -2.65
N VAL A 75 -9.79 -8.24 -1.63
CA VAL A 75 -10.66 -9.20 -0.94
C VAL A 75 -12.13 -9.08 -1.34
N ARG A 76 -12.52 -7.94 -1.92
CA ARG A 76 -13.89 -7.65 -2.34
C ARG A 76 -13.91 -6.91 -3.69
N PRO A 77 -13.87 -7.63 -4.82
CA PRO A 77 -13.81 -7.03 -6.15
C PRO A 77 -15.18 -6.56 -6.68
N GLU A 78 -16.28 -7.26 -6.38
CA GLU A 78 -17.62 -6.94 -6.92
C GLU A 78 -18.78 -7.34 -5.99
N CYS A 79 -18.80 -6.85 -4.74
CA CYS A 79 -19.77 -7.24 -3.69
C CYS A 79 -19.79 -8.76 -3.40
N ASP A 80 -18.65 -9.39 -3.56
CA ASP A 80 -18.34 -10.78 -3.29
C ASP A 80 -17.03 -10.88 -2.49
N ALA A 81 -16.72 -12.06 -1.94
CA ALA A 81 -15.67 -12.22 -0.94
C ALA A 81 -14.63 -13.26 -1.34
N LEU A 82 -13.34 -12.89 -1.23
CA LEU A 82 -12.20 -13.83 -1.22
C LEU A 82 -11.89 -14.27 0.22
N TYR A 83 -12.93 -14.46 1.01
CA TYR A 83 -12.88 -14.85 2.41
C TYR A 83 -14.25 -15.39 2.80
N LYS A 84 -14.34 -16.18 3.88
CA LYS A 84 -15.64 -16.70 4.33
C LYS A 84 -16.48 -15.55 4.86
N SER A 85 -17.61 -15.26 4.21
CA SER A 85 -18.55 -14.22 4.61
C SER A 85 -19.96 -14.78 4.78
N SER A 86 -20.68 -14.26 5.77
CA SER A 86 -22.13 -14.48 5.92
C SER A 86 -22.96 -13.36 5.28
N LEU A 87 -22.31 -12.27 4.85
CA LEU A 87 -22.93 -11.07 4.31
C LEU A 87 -22.83 -10.99 2.78
N GLU A 88 -21.81 -11.63 2.20
CA GLU A 88 -21.50 -11.59 0.78
C GLU A 88 -21.18 -13.00 0.24
N PRO A 89 -21.53 -13.30 -1.02
CA PRO A 89 -21.20 -14.58 -1.63
C PRO A 89 -19.69 -14.73 -1.83
N TRP A 90 -19.22 -15.98 -1.91
CA TRP A 90 -17.87 -16.26 -2.37
C TRP A 90 -17.62 -15.67 -3.76
N SER A 91 -16.41 -15.16 -3.97
CA SER A 91 -16.05 -14.54 -5.24
C SER A 91 -15.89 -15.55 -6.37
N ARG A 92 -16.46 -15.22 -7.52
CA ARG A 92 -16.25 -16.01 -8.74
C ARG A 92 -14.80 -16.00 -9.21
N PHE A 93 -13.98 -15.05 -8.78
CA PHE A 93 -12.56 -14.99 -9.13
C PHE A 93 -11.73 -16.12 -8.49
N LEU A 94 -12.33 -16.91 -7.59
CA LEU A 94 -11.74 -18.14 -7.06
C LEU A 94 -12.14 -19.36 -7.90
N THR A 95 -13.43 -19.56 -8.13
CA THR A 95 -13.98 -20.85 -8.62
C THR A 95 -14.62 -20.78 -10.01
N GLY A 96 -14.81 -19.59 -10.57
CA GLY A 96 -15.62 -19.36 -11.77
C GLY A 96 -17.08 -19.03 -11.48
N GLN A 97 -17.59 -19.32 -10.27
CA GLN A 97 -19.00 -19.14 -9.92
C GLN A 97 -19.15 -18.39 -8.58
N GLN A 98 -19.91 -17.29 -8.57
CA GLN A 98 -20.22 -16.59 -7.32
C GLN A 98 -21.01 -17.49 -6.36
N GLY A 99 -20.73 -17.37 -5.06
CA GLY A 99 -21.39 -18.15 -4.01
C GLY A 99 -20.78 -19.53 -3.77
N GLN A 100 -19.90 -20.01 -4.66
CA GLN A 100 -19.22 -21.29 -4.49
C GLN A 100 -17.91 -21.13 -3.73
N ALA A 101 -17.81 -21.79 -2.58
CA ALA A 101 -16.57 -21.86 -1.80
C ALA A 101 -15.46 -22.63 -2.55
N PRO A 102 -14.18 -22.28 -2.37
CA PRO A 102 -13.08 -23.07 -2.93
C PRO A 102 -13.08 -24.49 -2.36
N SER A 103 -12.65 -25.47 -3.17
CA SER A 103 -12.52 -26.88 -2.77
C SER A 103 -11.14 -27.44 -3.20
N PRO A 104 -10.34 -28.02 -2.29
CA PRO A 104 -10.56 -28.13 -0.83
C PRO A 104 -10.75 -26.77 -0.16
N TYR A 105 -11.56 -26.72 0.90
CA TYR A 105 -11.90 -25.49 1.61
C TYR A 105 -10.66 -24.78 2.15
N TRP A 106 -10.62 -23.46 1.97
CA TRP A 106 -9.72 -22.55 2.65
C TRP A 106 -10.28 -21.12 2.62
N ASP A 107 -9.78 -20.25 3.49
CA ASP A 107 -10.08 -18.82 3.51
C ASP A 107 -8.87 -18.02 2.98
N PRO A 108 -8.94 -17.43 1.77
CA PRO A 108 -7.80 -16.73 1.18
C PRO A 108 -7.31 -15.52 1.98
N LEU A 109 -8.20 -14.74 2.60
CA LEU A 109 -7.79 -13.58 3.41
C LEU A 109 -7.08 -14.04 4.70
N GLU A 110 -7.62 -15.05 5.40
CA GLU A 110 -6.96 -15.61 6.59
C GLU A 110 -5.56 -16.14 6.24
N TRP A 111 -5.45 -16.86 5.13
CA TRP A 111 -4.18 -17.38 4.65
C TRP A 111 -3.19 -16.24 4.31
N MET A 112 -3.64 -15.20 3.60
CA MET A 112 -2.82 -14.04 3.24
C MET A 112 -2.32 -13.27 4.47
N VAL A 113 -3.16 -13.11 5.51
CA VAL A 113 -2.75 -12.51 6.79
C VAL A 113 -1.58 -13.29 7.38
N ASN A 114 -1.75 -14.60 7.52
CA ASN A 114 -0.73 -15.47 8.11
C ASN A 114 0.58 -15.45 7.30
N GLU A 115 0.51 -15.53 5.98
CA GLU A 115 1.69 -15.59 5.11
C GLU A 115 2.43 -14.25 4.98
N CYS A 116 1.73 -13.12 5.01
CA CYS A 116 2.36 -11.80 5.06
C CYS A 116 3.07 -11.58 6.41
N HIS A 117 2.41 -11.89 7.52
CA HIS A 117 2.99 -11.71 8.86
C HIS A 117 4.20 -12.62 9.11
N LYS A 118 4.19 -13.86 8.59
CA LYS A 118 5.37 -14.75 8.61
C LYS A 118 6.60 -14.12 7.93
N ARG A 119 6.37 -13.28 6.92
CA ARG A 119 7.40 -12.56 6.16
C ARG A 119 7.71 -11.16 6.71
N GLY A 120 7.08 -10.77 7.82
CA GLY A 120 7.24 -9.44 8.38
C GLY A 120 6.55 -8.32 7.59
N MET A 121 5.69 -8.67 6.62
CA MET A 121 4.94 -7.72 5.80
C MET A 121 3.59 -7.40 6.43
N GLU A 122 3.15 -6.15 6.30
CA GLU A 122 1.77 -5.76 6.60
C GLU A 122 0.82 -6.29 5.53
N ILE A 123 -0.44 -6.55 5.89
CA ILE A 123 -1.51 -6.88 4.96
C ILE A 123 -2.66 -5.87 5.06
N HIS A 124 -3.02 -5.30 3.93
CA HIS A 124 -4.11 -4.35 3.80
C HIS A 124 -5.23 -4.97 2.95
N ALA A 125 -6.41 -5.14 3.53
CA ALA A 125 -7.57 -5.67 2.83
C ALA A 125 -8.14 -4.62 1.88
N TRP A 126 -8.03 -4.84 0.57
CA TRP A 126 -8.53 -3.95 -0.46
C TRP A 126 -9.94 -4.35 -0.90
N ILE A 127 -10.85 -3.41 -0.81
CA ILE A 127 -12.22 -3.54 -1.29
C ILE A 127 -12.51 -2.53 -2.41
N ASN A 128 -13.29 -2.93 -3.39
CA ASN A 128 -14.07 -1.99 -4.18
C ASN A 128 -15.37 -1.72 -3.41
N PRO A 129 -15.71 -0.46 -3.08
CA PRO A 129 -16.88 -0.17 -2.25
C PRO A 129 -18.21 -0.36 -2.99
N TYR A 130 -18.32 0.10 -4.24
CA TYR A 130 -19.61 0.24 -4.91
C TYR A 130 -19.86 -0.76 -6.05
N ARG A 131 -18.82 -1.37 -6.63
CA ARG A 131 -19.01 -2.34 -7.71
C ARG A 131 -19.72 -3.57 -7.17
N ALA A 132 -20.88 -3.89 -7.76
CA ALA A 132 -21.66 -5.09 -7.48
C ALA A 132 -21.57 -6.14 -8.60
N LYS A 133 -21.15 -5.73 -9.81
CA LYS A 133 -20.96 -6.63 -10.95
C LYS A 133 -20.02 -6.01 -11.98
N THR A 134 -18.97 -6.71 -12.37
CA THR A 134 -18.15 -6.36 -13.55
C THR A 134 -18.85 -6.69 -14.87
N LYS A 135 -18.40 -6.09 -15.98
CA LYS A 135 -18.88 -6.38 -17.34
C LYS A 135 -18.81 -7.88 -17.70
N THR A 136 -17.82 -8.58 -17.14
CA THR A 136 -17.56 -10.00 -17.42
C THR A 136 -18.36 -10.96 -16.55
N THR A 137 -19.04 -10.47 -15.51
CA THR A 137 -19.85 -11.32 -14.64
C THR A 137 -21.19 -11.58 -15.33
N THR A 138 -21.54 -12.84 -15.53
CA THR A 138 -22.75 -13.23 -16.27
C THR A 138 -23.90 -13.60 -15.34
N ALA A 139 -23.61 -14.11 -14.14
CA ALA A 139 -24.59 -14.52 -13.14
C ALA A 139 -24.21 -14.02 -11.74
N LEU A 140 -25.22 -13.70 -10.93
CA LEU A 140 -25.07 -13.32 -9.53
C LEU A 140 -25.63 -14.44 -8.64
N ALA A 141 -24.99 -14.69 -7.49
CA ALA A 141 -25.52 -15.63 -6.51
C ALA A 141 -26.86 -15.14 -5.93
N MET A 142 -27.75 -16.06 -5.53
CA MET A 142 -29.08 -15.69 -5.01
C MET A 142 -29.03 -14.79 -3.78
N ASN A 143 -28.01 -14.95 -2.92
CA ASN A 143 -27.79 -14.11 -1.74
C ASN A 143 -27.01 -12.82 -2.03
N HIS A 144 -26.72 -12.49 -3.28
CA HIS A 144 -26.00 -11.27 -3.66
C HIS A 144 -26.87 -10.01 -3.45
N VAL A 145 -26.28 -8.90 -2.99
CA VAL A 145 -27.01 -7.66 -2.67
C VAL A 145 -27.81 -7.10 -3.86
N GLY A 146 -27.26 -7.15 -5.08
CA GLY A 146 -27.98 -6.73 -6.29
C GLY A 146 -29.14 -7.64 -6.70
N VAL A 147 -29.26 -8.84 -6.11
CA VAL A 147 -30.40 -9.75 -6.30
C VAL A 147 -31.43 -9.56 -5.19
N GLN A 148 -30.97 -9.48 -3.93
CA GLN A 148 -31.84 -9.29 -2.76
C GLN A 148 -32.46 -7.89 -2.70
N HIS A 149 -31.73 -6.89 -3.19
CA HIS A 149 -32.09 -5.48 -3.15
C HIS A 149 -31.78 -4.78 -4.49
N PRO A 150 -32.50 -5.10 -5.58
CA PRO A 150 -32.25 -4.51 -6.88
C PRO A 150 -32.40 -2.98 -6.87
N GLU A 151 -33.29 -2.44 -6.04
CA GLU A 151 -33.52 -1.00 -5.82
C GLU A 151 -32.30 -0.27 -5.26
N ARG A 152 -31.34 -0.99 -4.69
CA ARG A 152 -30.10 -0.41 -4.14
C ARG A 152 -29.01 -0.24 -5.19
N THR A 153 -29.27 -0.62 -6.44
CA THR A 153 -28.27 -0.67 -7.51
C THR A 153 -28.73 0.03 -8.78
N PHE A 154 -27.77 0.39 -9.63
CA PHE A 154 -28.05 0.82 -11.00
C PHE A 154 -27.06 0.25 -12.00
N ASN A 155 -27.50 0.14 -13.26
CA ASN A 155 -26.63 -0.25 -14.38
C ASN A 155 -25.93 0.98 -14.95
N TYR A 156 -24.64 0.86 -15.21
CA TYR A 156 -23.85 1.89 -15.88
C TYR A 156 -22.67 1.24 -16.59
N ASP A 157 -22.47 1.55 -17.88
CA ASP A 157 -21.39 0.99 -18.69
C ASP A 157 -21.24 -0.54 -18.54
N GLY A 158 -22.36 -1.28 -18.67
CA GLY A 158 -22.37 -2.74 -18.56
C GLY A 158 -21.99 -3.31 -17.18
N GLN A 159 -21.87 -2.47 -16.15
CA GLN A 159 -21.64 -2.85 -14.76
C GLN A 159 -22.93 -2.67 -13.94
N LEU A 160 -23.00 -3.36 -12.80
CA LEU A 160 -23.98 -3.08 -11.74
C LEU A 160 -23.25 -2.43 -10.56
N LEU A 161 -23.75 -1.28 -10.11
CA LEU A 161 -23.13 -0.49 -9.04
C LEU A 161 -24.13 -0.25 -7.92
N LEU A 162 -23.68 -0.39 -6.67
CA LEU A 162 -24.39 0.14 -5.51
C LEU A 162 -24.50 1.66 -5.64
N ASN A 163 -25.70 2.22 -5.50
CA ASN A 163 -25.90 3.66 -5.59
C ASN A 163 -25.28 4.39 -4.37
N PRO A 164 -24.27 5.27 -4.54
CA PRO A 164 -23.65 5.97 -3.42
C PRO A 164 -24.58 6.97 -2.71
N GLY A 165 -25.65 7.42 -3.39
CA GLY A 165 -26.67 8.31 -2.86
C GLY A 165 -27.58 7.68 -1.81
N LEU A 166 -27.57 6.35 -1.67
CA LEU A 166 -28.40 5.63 -0.71
C LEU A 166 -27.69 5.42 0.65
N PRO A 167 -28.24 5.93 1.76
CA PRO A 167 -27.70 5.67 3.11
C PRO A 167 -27.57 4.18 3.45
N GLU A 168 -28.47 3.34 2.94
CA GLU A 168 -28.50 1.89 3.13
C GLU A 168 -27.25 1.22 2.55
N ASN A 169 -26.74 1.72 1.42
CA ASN A 169 -25.52 1.22 0.81
C ASN A 169 -24.28 1.58 1.62
N ARG A 170 -24.20 2.83 2.14
CA ARG A 170 -23.11 3.21 3.04
C ARG A 170 -23.10 2.34 4.30
N LYS A 171 -24.26 2.13 4.91
CA LYS A 171 -24.42 1.26 6.10
C LYS A 171 -24.00 -0.18 5.80
N TYR A 172 -24.46 -0.74 4.68
CA TYR A 172 -24.12 -2.10 4.27
C TYR A 172 -22.61 -2.29 4.10
N ILE A 173 -21.93 -1.39 3.37
CA ILE A 173 -20.48 -1.48 3.16
C ILE A 173 -19.74 -1.35 4.50
N CYS A 174 -20.18 -0.45 5.39
CA CYS A 174 -19.62 -0.34 6.74
C CYS A 174 -19.77 -1.64 7.54
N THR A 175 -20.93 -2.31 7.47
CA THR A 175 -21.15 -3.60 8.13
C THR A 175 -20.20 -4.68 7.60
N VAL A 176 -20.02 -4.78 6.28
CA VAL A 176 -19.06 -5.71 5.66
C VAL A 176 -17.65 -5.43 6.14
N VAL A 177 -17.23 -4.17 6.14
CA VAL A 177 -15.90 -3.77 6.61
C VAL A 177 -15.70 -4.08 8.08
N GLN A 178 -16.70 -3.81 8.93
CA GLN A 178 -16.62 -4.15 10.36
C GLN A 178 -16.48 -5.65 10.59
N ASP A 179 -17.13 -6.49 9.78
CA ASP A 179 -16.97 -7.94 9.82
C ASP A 179 -15.54 -8.37 9.47
N ILE A 180 -14.97 -7.83 8.38
CA ILE A 180 -13.58 -8.08 7.98
C ILE A 180 -12.62 -7.65 9.11
N VAL A 181 -12.73 -6.40 9.57
CA VAL A 181 -11.86 -5.84 10.60
C VAL A 181 -11.97 -6.64 11.90
N ARG A 182 -13.16 -7.12 12.27
CA ARG A 182 -13.36 -7.89 13.49
C ARG A 182 -12.68 -9.25 13.42
N ARG A 183 -12.81 -9.97 12.30
CA ARG A 183 -12.41 -11.39 12.19
C ARG A 183 -10.97 -11.61 11.76
N TYR A 184 -10.40 -10.74 10.94
CA TYR A 184 -9.06 -10.92 10.38
C TYR A 184 -8.05 -9.98 11.04
N ASP A 185 -6.82 -10.44 11.26
CA ASP A 185 -5.74 -9.61 11.82
C ASP A 185 -5.05 -8.75 10.76
N ILE A 186 -5.84 -7.97 10.01
CA ILE A 186 -5.32 -7.05 9.01
C ILE A 186 -4.63 -5.85 9.67
N ASP A 187 -3.62 -5.30 9.01
CA ASP A 187 -2.91 -4.09 9.44
C ASP A 187 -3.57 -2.82 8.87
N GLY A 188 -4.29 -2.96 7.76
CA GLY A 188 -5.03 -1.87 7.13
C GLY A 188 -6.24 -2.32 6.31
N LEU A 189 -7.15 -1.39 6.07
CA LEU A 189 -8.20 -1.45 5.05
C LEU A 189 -7.83 -0.46 3.94
N HIS A 190 -8.09 -0.84 2.69
CA HIS A 190 -7.80 -0.03 1.52
C HIS A 190 -9.00 0.03 0.59
N ILE A 191 -9.26 1.21 0.03
CA ILE A 191 -10.14 1.38 -1.12
C ILE A 191 -9.37 2.02 -2.28
N ASP A 192 -9.72 1.67 -3.50
CA ASP A 192 -9.15 2.22 -4.72
C ASP A 192 -9.93 3.45 -5.20
N ASP A 193 -9.95 3.69 -6.51
CA ASP A 193 -10.40 4.92 -7.16
C ASP A 193 -11.86 4.86 -7.66
N TYR A 194 -12.59 3.77 -7.39
CA TYR A 194 -13.98 3.62 -7.83
C TYR A 194 -14.96 4.16 -6.79
N PHE A 195 -15.41 5.40 -7.00
CA PHE A 195 -16.47 6.03 -6.23
C PHE A 195 -17.78 5.99 -7.03
N TYR A 196 -18.17 7.11 -7.63
CA TYR A 196 -19.10 7.08 -8.77
C TYR A 196 -18.37 6.53 -10.02
N PRO A 197 -19.12 6.00 -11.01
CA PRO A 197 -18.49 5.43 -12.19
C PRO A 197 -17.76 6.47 -13.02
N TYR A 198 -16.72 6.01 -13.69
CA TYR A 198 -16.01 6.77 -14.71
C TYR A 198 -17.00 7.21 -15.80
N PRO A 199 -16.95 8.48 -16.26
CA PRO A 199 -17.90 8.98 -17.24
C PRO A 199 -17.73 8.28 -18.59
N VAL A 200 -18.85 7.86 -19.17
CA VAL A 200 -18.96 7.29 -20.51
C VAL A 200 -19.80 8.21 -21.38
N ALA A 201 -19.30 8.51 -22.58
CA ALA A 201 -19.98 9.39 -23.53
C ALA A 201 -21.41 8.89 -23.80
N GLY A 202 -22.39 9.79 -23.66
CA GLY A 202 -23.81 9.48 -23.88
C GLY A 202 -24.51 8.76 -22.72
N GLN A 203 -23.82 8.43 -21.62
CA GLN A 203 -24.45 7.82 -20.44
C GLN A 203 -24.50 8.80 -19.26
N GLN A 204 -25.69 8.94 -18.68
CA GLN A 204 -25.91 9.67 -17.45
C GLN A 204 -25.96 8.69 -16.26
N ILE A 205 -25.46 9.13 -15.10
CA ILE A 205 -25.59 8.34 -13.86
C ILE A 205 -27.06 8.41 -13.43
N PRO A 206 -27.76 7.27 -13.31
CA PRO A 206 -29.20 7.22 -13.06
C PRO A 206 -29.52 7.36 -11.56
N ASP A 207 -29.27 8.54 -10.99
CA ASP A 207 -29.49 8.84 -9.57
C ASP A 207 -30.51 9.97 -9.32
N ASP A 208 -31.40 10.22 -10.29
CA ASP A 208 -32.43 11.27 -10.20
C ASP A 208 -33.40 11.08 -9.03
N ALA A 209 -33.86 9.85 -8.81
CA ALA A 209 -34.77 9.54 -7.72
C ALA A 209 -34.10 9.78 -6.36
N GLU A 210 -32.84 9.34 -6.21
CA GLU A 210 -32.07 9.54 -4.98
C GLU A 210 -31.72 11.00 -4.76
N TYR A 211 -31.38 11.74 -5.82
CA TYR A 211 -31.13 13.18 -5.72
C TYR A 211 -32.38 13.92 -5.25
N ALA A 212 -33.55 13.64 -5.85
CA ALA A 212 -34.81 14.26 -5.45
C ALA A 212 -35.17 13.97 -3.99
N LYS A 213 -34.93 12.73 -3.52
CA LYS A 213 -35.29 12.29 -2.18
C LYS A 213 -34.28 12.71 -1.10
N TYR A 214 -32.99 12.71 -1.41
CA TYR A 214 -31.90 12.84 -0.44
C TYR A 214 -30.94 14.00 -0.74
N SER A 215 -31.37 15.02 -1.50
CA SER A 215 -30.53 16.19 -1.82
C SER A 215 -29.97 16.91 -0.58
N ASN A 216 -30.67 16.83 0.56
CA ASN A 216 -30.35 17.56 1.79
C ASN A 216 -30.15 19.07 1.54
N GLY A 217 -30.92 19.64 0.60
CA GLY A 217 -30.84 21.05 0.22
C GLY A 217 -29.66 21.43 -0.69
N ILE A 218 -28.81 20.47 -1.08
CA ILE A 218 -27.69 20.71 -2.00
C ILE A 218 -28.23 20.83 -3.43
N ARG A 219 -28.11 22.03 -4.02
CA ARG A 219 -28.66 22.37 -5.33
C ARG A 219 -27.81 21.88 -6.51
N ASP A 220 -26.50 21.83 -6.36
CA ASP A 220 -25.63 21.28 -7.39
C ASP A 220 -25.54 19.75 -7.24
N ARG A 221 -25.81 19.02 -8.32
CA ARG A 221 -25.80 17.56 -8.27
C ARG A 221 -24.40 17.00 -8.05
N GLY A 222 -23.37 17.65 -8.59
CA GLY A 222 -21.99 17.23 -8.37
C GLY A 222 -21.57 17.39 -6.90
N ASP A 223 -21.97 18.49 -6.26
CA ASP A 223 -21.76 18.71 -4.83
C ASP A 223 -22.51 17.68 -3.99
N TRP A 224 -23.73 17.31 -4.38
CA TRP A 224 -24.49 16.27 -3.68
C TRP A 224 -23.81 14.89 -3.81
N ARG A 225 -23.33 14.53 -5.00
CA ARG A 225 -22.56 13.29 -5.19
C ARG A 225 -21.29 13.29 -4.34
N ARG A 226 -20.52 14.39 -4.35
CA ARG A 226 -19.33 14.57 -3.49
C ARG A 226 -19.68 14.45 -2.02
N TYR A 227 -20.76 15.08 -1.58
CA TYR A 227 -21.24 14.99 -0.20
C TYR A 227 -21.53 13.54 0.22
N ASN A 228 -22.17 12.75 -0.65
CA ASN A 228 -22.46 11.34 -0.35
C ASN A 228 -21.18 10.49 -0.21
N VAL A 229 -20.19 10.72 -1.08
CA VAL A 229 -18.88 10.04 -0.97
C VAL A 229 -18.15 10.51 0.30
N ASN A 230 -18.16 11.80 0.60
CA ASN A 230 -17.54 12.35 1.82
C ASN A 230 -18.14 11.72 3.09
N LEU A 231 -19.48 11.65 3.16
CA LEU A 231 -20.17 10.96 4.27
C LEU A 231 -19.78 9.49 4.36
N PHE A 232 -19.65 8.80 3.22
CA PHE A 232 -19.22 7.41 3.21
C PHE A 232 -17.81 7.26 3.78
N ILE A 233 -16.86 8.08 3.35
CA ILE A 233 -15.47 8.02 3.82
C ILE A 233 -15.37 8.29 5.32
N GLU A 234 -16.09 9.30 5.82
CA GLU A 234 -16.16 9.59 7.26
C GLU A 234 -16.76 8.41 8.05
N GLN A 235 -17.89 7.87 7.60
CA GLN A 235 -18.56 6.73 8.25
C GLN A 235 -17.71 5.47 8.22
N LEU A 236 -17.06 5.18 7.10
CA LEU A 236 -16.19 4.03 6.94
C LEU A 236 -14.98 4.12 7.88
N SER A 237 -14.36 5.30 7.97
CA SER A 237 -13.28 5.57 8.92
C SER A 237 -13.73 5.28 10.35
N ALA A 238 -14.84 5.88 10.78
CA ALA A 238 -15.39 5.65 12.12
C ALA A 238 -15.71 4.17 12.38
N ALA A 239 -16.29 3.47 11.39
CA ALA A 239 -16.65 2.07 11.50
C ALA A 239 -15.42 1.16 11.71
N ILE A 240 -14.30 1.43 11.03
CA ILE A 240 -13.03 0.71 11.21
C ILE A 240 -12.49 0.96 12.62
N LYS A 241 -12.39 2.24 13.01
CA LYS A 241 -11.79 2.62 14.30
C LYS A 241 -12.61 2.16 15.50
N GLN A 242 -13.93 2.04 15.35
CA GLN A 242 -14.80 1.46 16.37
C GLN A 242 -14.47 -0.01 16.67
N VAL A 243 -14.00 -0.78 15.68
CA VAL A 243 -13.69 -2.21 15.84
C VAL A 243 -12.23 -2.41 16.23
N LYS A 244 -11.29 -1.81 15.50
CA LYS A 244 -9.85 -1.88 15.77
C LYS A 244 -9.19 -0.51 15.48
N PRO A 245 -8.97 0.35 16.49
CA PRO A 245 -8.43 1.71 16.30
C PRO A 245 -7.09 1.79 15.55
N TRP A 246 -6.29 0.72 15.62
CA TRP A 246 -4.98 0.65 14.97
C TRP A 246 -5.04 0.26 13.49
N VAL A 247 -6.16 -0.29 12.99
CA VAL A 247 -6.27 -0.67 11.58
C VAL A 247 -6.28 0.60 10.75
N LYS A 248 -5.29 0.72 9.87
CA LYS A 248 -5.11 1.89 9.02
C LYS A 248 -6.21 1.94 7.96
N PHE A 249 -6.74 3.11 7.64
CA PHE A 249 -7.64 3.28 6.50
C PHE A 249 -6.96 4.11 5.42
N GLY A 250 -6.74 3.53 4.24
CA GLY A 250 -6.16 4.26 3.12
C GLY A 250 -7.01 4.24 1.86
N VAL A 251 -6.74 5.23 1.01
CA VAL A 251 -7.40 5.41 -0.28
C VAL A 251 -6.36 5.54 -1.39
N SER A 252 -6.58 4.88 -2.52
CA SER A 252 -5.80 5.02 -3.75
C SER A 252 -6.64 5.71 -4.83
N PRO A 253 -6.75 7.05 -4.81
CA PRO A 253 -7.57 7.78 -5.77
C PRO A 253 -6.88 7.89 -7.13
N PHE A 254 -7.63 8.36 -8.13
CA PHE A 254 -7.06 8.66 -9.45
C PHE A 254 -5.91 9.68 -9.34
N GLY A 255 -4.95 9.66 -10.28
CA GLY A 255 -3.75 10.48 -10.14
C GLY A 255 -3.95 12.00 -10.29
N ILE A 256 -5.05 12.44 -10.92
CA ILE A 256 -5.38 13.86 -11.06
C ILE A 256 -6.50 14.21 -10.06
N TYR A 257 -6.24 15.15 -9.14
CA TYR A 257 -7.30 15.68 -8.26
C TYR A 257 -8.25 16.60 -9.01
N ARG A 258 -7.69 17.65 -9.62
CA ARG A 258 -8.34 18.64 -10.50
C ARG A 258 -7.33 19.15 -11.51
N ASN A 259 -7.80 19.47 -12.71
CA ASN A 259 -7.09 20.16 -13.77
C ASN A 259 -7.14 21.67 -13.53
N LYS A 260 -6.11 22.39 -13.94
CA LYS A 260 -6.02 23.86 -13.81
C LYS A 260 -7.17 24.61 -14.49
N ARG A 261 -7.68 24.09 -15.61
CA ARG A 261 -8.85 24.70 -16.28
C ARG A 261 -10.12 24.68 -15.41
N ASN A 262 -10.24 23.69 -14.53
CA ASN A 262 -11.38 23.48 -13.65
C ASN A 262 -11.19 24.15 -12.28
N ASP A 263 -9.94 24.33 -11.84
CA ASP A 263 -9.56 25.13 -10.68
C ASP A 263 -8.23 25.85 -10.97
N PRO A 264 -8.26 27.12 -11.39
CA PRO A 264 -7.05 27.87 -11.72
C PRO A 264 -6.09 28.10 -10.54
N LYS A 265 -6.56 27.94 -9.30
CA LYS A 265 -5.77 28.18 -8.09
C LYS A 265 -5.06 26.93 -7.61
N MET A 266 -5.77 25.79 -7.59
CA MET A 266 -5.25 24.55 -7.02
C MET A 266 -5.17 23.39 -8.01
N GLY A 267 -5.69 23.49 -9.24
CA GLY A 267 -5.60 22.40 -10.21
C GLY A 267 -4.17 22.18 -10.74
N SER A 268 -3.83 20.93 -11.06
CA SER A 268 -2.57 20.58 -11.73
C SER A 268 -2.58 20.98 -13.21
N GLU A 269 -1.40 21.18 -13.80
CA GLU A 269 -1.21 21.42 -15.25
C GLU A 269 -1.49 20.13 -16.05
N THR A 270 -2.74 19.68 -16.01
CA THR A 270 -3.22 18.44 -16.60
C THR A 270 -4.56 18.68 -17.31
N ALA A 271 -4.98 17.72 -18.13
CA ALA A 271 -6.21 17.83 -18.92
C ALA A 271 -7.02 16.51 -18.98
N GLY A 272 -6.79 15.60 -18.03
CA GLY A 272 -7.42 14.28 -17.98
C GLY A 272 -8.68 14.21 -17.11
N LEU A 273 -9.14 12.98 -16.85
CA LEU A 273 -10.13 12.66 -15.81
C LEU A 273 -9.67 13.20 -14.44
N GLN A 274 -10.60 13.60 -13.57
CA GLN A 274 -10.30 14.20 -12.27
C GLN A 274 -11.11 13.54 -11.15
N ASN A 275 -10.50 13.37 -9.98
CA ASN A 275 -11.21 12.86 -8.80
C ASN A 275 -12.39 13.75 -8.42
N TYR A 276 -12.19 15.06 -8.27
CA TYR A 276 -13.19 15.93 -7.66
C TYR A 276 -14.42 16.13 -8.56
N ASP A 277 -14.18 16.36 -9.84
CA ASP A 277 -15.22 16.76 -10.79
C ASP A 277 -15.91 15.55 -11.43
N ASP A 278 -15.16 14.50 -11.77
CA ASP A 278 -15.69 13.38 -12.56
C ASP A 278 -16.04 12.15 -11.71
N LEU A 279 -15.24 11.88 -10.66
CA LEU A 279 -15.44 10.73 -9.76
C LEU A 279 -16.11 11.14 -8.42
N TYR A 280 -16.33 12.44 -8.23
CA TYR A 280 -16.93 13.05 -7.02
C TYR A 280 -16.19 12.68 -5.72
N ALA A 281 -14.87 12.58 -5.81
CA ALA A 281 -13.97 12.21 -4.72
C ALA A 281 -13.17 13.42 -4.23
N ASP A 282 -13.56 14.01 -3.11
CA ASP A 282 -12.85 15.14 -2.49
C ASP A 282 -11.70 14.66 -1.57
N VAL A 283 -10.69 14.05 -2.19
CA VAL A 283 -9.57 13.42 -1.50
C VAL A 283 -8.84 14.38 -0.54
N LEU A 284 -8.65 15.64 -0.95
CA LEU A 284 -7.98 16.63 -0.10
C LEU A 284 -8.79 16.91 1.16
N LEU A 285 -10.12 16.95 1.09
CA LEU A 285 -10.95 17.05 2.28
C LEU A 285 -10.71 15.86 3.23
N TRP A 286 -10.68 14.63 2.71
CA TRP A 286 -10.51 13.42 3.52
C TRP A 286 -9.16 13.39 4.23
N VAL A 287 -8.09 13.76 3.52
CA VAL A 287 -6.73 13.89 4.06
C VAL A 287 -6.68 14.98 5.13
N ASN A 288 -7.26 16.15 4.88
CA ASN A 288 -7.22 17.28 5.81
C ASN A 288 -8.09 17.09 7.05
N LYS A 289 -9.23 16.40 6.92
CA LYS A 289 -10.08 16.02 8.05
C LYS A 289 -9.54 14.81 8.81
N GLY A 290 -8.56 14.11 8.24
CA GLY A 290 -8.00 12.91 8.84
C GLY A 290 -8.95 11.71 8.81
N TRP A 291 -9.91 11.70 7.89
CA TRP A 291 -10.81 10.55 7.70
C TRP A 291 -10.08 9.37 7.08
N VAL A 292 -9.00 9.61 6.34
CA VAL A 292 -8.05 8.58 5.91
C VAL A 292 -6.74 8.73 6.66
N ASP A 293 -6.06 7.61 6.90
CA ASP A 293 -4.76 7.54 7.56
C ASP A 293 -3.61 7.64 6.54
N TYR A 294 -3.84 7.29 5.27
CA TYR A 294 -2.87 7.49 4.19
C TYR A 294 -3.55 7.66 2.83
N CYS A 295 -2.83 8.25 1.87
CA CYS A 295 -3.30 8.48 0.50
C CYS A 295 -2.29 7.94 -0.52
N VAL A 296 -2.80 7.32 -1.58
CA VAL A 296 -1.98 6.70 -2.65
C VAL A 296 -2.45 7.13 -4.05
N PRO A 297 -2.26 8.38 -4.48
CA PRO A 297 -2.64 8.77 -5.85
C PRO A 297 -1.98 7.89 -6.90
N GLN A 298 -2.80 7.43 -7.84
CA GLN A 298 -2.39 6.57 -8.97
C GLN A 298 -1.71 7.40 -10.07
N ILE A 299 -0.42 7.71 -9.90
CA ILE A 299 0.36 8.47 -10.90
C ILE A 299 0.95 7.50 -11.92
N TYR A 300 0.07 6.92 -12.72
CA TYR A 300 0.40 5.83 -13.65
C TYR A 300 0.91 6.28 -15.00
N TRP A 301 1.31 7.55 -15.17
CA TRP A 301 1.84 8.06 -16.43
C TRP A 301 3.36 8.12 -16.45
N GLU A 302 3.92 8.28 -17.64
CA GLU A 302 5.34 8.55 -17.82
C GLU A 302 5.69 10.03 -17.54
N ILE A 303 6.94 10.29 -17.16
CA ILE A 303 7.52 11.64 -17.15
C ILE A 303 7.46 12.19 -18.58
N GLY A 304 6.93 13.40 -18.73
CA GLY A 304 6.69 14.07 -20.01
C GLY A 304 5.35 13.75 -20.67
N HIS A 305 4.46 12.98 -20.02
CA HIS A 305 3.15 12.66 -20.59
C HIS A 305 2.33 13.95 -20.84
N LYS A 306 1.87 14.14 -22.09
CA LYS A 306 1.32 15.42 -22.56
C LYS A 306 0.10 15.93 -21.77
N THR A 307 -0.73 15.05 -21.23
CA THR A 307 -1.97 15.43 -20.53
C THR A 307 -1.93 15.23 -19.02
N ALA A 308 -0.94 14.49 -18.52
CA ALA A 308 -0.89 13.99 -17.15
C ALA A 308 0.55 13.66 -16.75
N ASP A 309 1.45 14.63 -16.91
CA ASP A 309 2.88 14.43 -16.65
C ASP A 309 3.14 13.97 -15.20
N TYR A 310 3.92 12.89 -15.07
CA TYR A 310 4.28 12.32 -13.78
C TYR A 310 4.95 13.35 -12.86
N GLN A 311 5.91 14.12 -13.38
CA GLN A 311 6.66 15.09 -12.57
C GLN A 311 5.74 16.20 -12.06
N THR A 312 4.83 16.69 -12.89
CA THR A 312 3.79 17.65 -12.51
C THR A 312 2.92 17.11 -11.39
N LEU A 313 2.44 15.87 -11.52
CA LEU A 313 1.53 15.26 -10.55
C LEU A 313 2.19 14.95 -9.21
N ILE A 314 3.40 14.39 -9.20
CA ILE A 314 4.08 14.07 -7.93
C ILE A 314 4.40 15.35 -7.15
N ASN A 315 4.81 16.43 -7.82
CA ASN A 315 5.03 17.73 -7.19
C ASN A 315 3.72 18.31 -6.63
N TRP A 316 2.62 18.17 -7.36
CA TRP A 316 1.32 18.63 -6.94
C TRP A 316 0.84 17.92 -5.67
N TRP A 317 0.87 16.58 -5.65
CA TRP A 317 0.46 15.79 -4.48
C TRP A 317 1.36 16.04 -3.27
N ASN A 318 2.68 16.12 -3.49
CA ASN A 318 3.64 16.48 -2.44
C ASN A 318 3.31 17.84 -1.81
N ARG A 319 2.75 18.79 -2.56
CA ARG A 319 2.36 20.12 -2.05
C ARG A 319 1.04 20.09 -1.27
N TYR A 320 0.02 19.39 -1.77
CA TYR A 320 -1.35 19.56 -1.29
C TYR A 320 -1.88 18.45 -0.36
N ALA A 321 -1.25 17.28 -0.30
CA ALA A 321 -1.73 16.14 0.49
C ALA A 321 -0.83 15.80 1.70
N ALA A 322 -0.15 16.78 2.28
CA ALA A 322 0.87 16.57 3.31
C ALA A 322 0.34 16.28 4.75
N ASN A 323 -0.98 16.41 4.99
CA ASN A 323 -1.56 16.22 6.34
C ASN A 323 -1.69 14.73 6.75
N ARG A 324 -1.45 13.81 5.82
CA ARG A 324 -1.37 12.37 6.05
C ARG A 324 -0.20 11.80 5.23
N PRO A 325 0.36 10.64 5.63
CA PRO A 325 1.31 9.90 4.81
C PRO A 325 0.84 9.77 3.35
N LEU A 326 1.69 10.23 2.44
CA LEU A 326 1.47 10.19 1.00
C LEU A 326 2.38 9.14 0.37
N PHE A 327 1.80 8.17 -0.33
CA PHE A 327 2.54 7.19 -1.12
C PHE A 327 2.18 7.37 -2.59
N ILE A 328 3.05 7.03 -3.54
CA ILE A 328 2.71 7.15 -4.96
C ILE A 328 2.37 5.77 -5.53
N GLY A 329 1.21 5.66 -6.16
CA GLY A 329 0.86 4.51 -6.98
C GLY A 329 1.63 4.55 -8.29
N GLU A 330 2.42 3.51 -8.57
CA GLU A 330 3.37 3.47 -9.68
C GLU A 330 3.02 2.34 -10.65
N ASP A 331 2.81 2.68 -11.93
CA ASP A 331 2.67 1.67 -12.99
C ASP A 331 4.07 1.16 -13.39
N VAL A 332 4.35 -0.09 -13.02
CA VAL A 332 5.65 -0.74 -13.21
C VAL A 332 5.95 -0.92 -14.70
N GLU A 333 5.00 -1.44 -15.47
CA GLU A 333 5.19 -1.72 -16.89
C GLU A 333 5.43 -0.44 -17.66
N ARG A 334 4.64 0.60 -17.39
CA ARG A 334 4.83 1.90 -18.05
C ARG A 334 6.19 2.51 -17.72
N THR A 335 6.62 2.41 -16.47
CA THR A 335 7.88 2.98 -16.01
C THR A 335 9.10 2.40 -16.72
N VAL A 336 9.04 1.13 -17.10
CA VAL A 336 10.14 0.46 -17.82
C VAL A 336 9.96 0.44 -19.34
N LYS A 337 8.75 0.75 -19.83
CA LYS A 337 8.44 0.81 -21.26
C LYS A 337 8.93 2.07 -21.95
N TYR A 338 8.76 3.24 -21.31
CA TYR A 338 9.06 4.53 -21.94
C TYR A 338 10.48 5.01 -21.59
N PRO A 339 11.19 5.67 -22.53
CA PRO A 339 12.48 6.28 -22.26
C PRO A 339 12.35 7.49 -21.32
N ASP A 340 13.39 7.77 -20.56
CA ASP A 340 13.54 9.03 -19.82
C ASP A 340 13.76 10.18 -20.80
N PRO A 341 12.94 11.25 -20.78
CA PRO A 341 13.14 12.43 -21.62
C PRO A 341 14.53 13.07 -21.47
N SER A 342 15.15 12.95 -20.29
CA SER A 342 16.49 13.48 -20.00
C SER A 342 17.62 12.49 -20.31
N ASN A 343 17.30 11.21 -20.49
CA ASN A 343 18.26 10.16 -20.86
C ASN A 343 17.58 9.07 -21.70
N PRO A 344 17.46 9.25 -23.02
CA PRO A 344 16.71 8.33 -23.88
C PRO A 344 17.24 6.88 -23.93
N ASN A 345 18.46 6.64 -23.44
CA ASN A 345 19.08 5.30 -23.34
C ASN A 345 18.67 4.54 -22.08
N SER A 346 17.84 5.14 -21.21
CA SER A 346 17.34 4.51 -19.99
C SER A 346 15.82 4.64 -19.94
N HIS A 347 15.17 3.66 -19.31
CA HIS A 347 13.76 3.80 -18.94
C HIS A 347 13.62 4.71 -17.72
N GLN A 348 12.40 5.04 -17.31
CA GLN A 348 12.14 6.14 -16.37
C GLN A 348 12.34 5.82 -14.89
N MET A 349 12.64 4.56 -14.54
CA MET A 349 12.74 4.14 -13.15
C MET A 349 13.76 4.97 -12.34
N PRO A 350 14.99 5.24 -12.83
CA PRO A 350 15.94 6.08 -12.09
C PRO A 350 15.45 7.52 -11.90
N ALA A 351 14.79 8.10 -12.91
CA ALA A 351 14.27 9.46 -12.85
C ALA A 351 13.09 9.57 -11.86
N LYS A 352 12.14 8.63 -11.90
CA LYS A 352 11.03 8.57 -10.96
C LYS A 352 11.51 8.35 -9.53
N TYR A 353 12.47 7.44 -9.32
CA TYR A 353 13.03 7.23 -7.99
C TYR A 353 13.75 8.48 -7.44
N ARG A 354 14.46 9.22 -8.29
CA ARG A 354 15.04 10.52 -7.91
C ARG A 354 13.97 11.54 -7.52
N LEU A 355 12.86 11.62 -8.26
CA LEU A 355 11.75 12.50 -7.92
C LEU A 355 11.18 12.16 -6.55
N HIS A 356 10.95 10.88 -6.24
CA HIS A 356 10.53 10.44 -4.91
C HIS A 356 11.44 10.98 -3.80
N GLN A 357 12.76 10.89 -3.95
CA GLN A 357 13.72 11.39 -2.95
C GLN A 357 13.71 12.92 -2.78
N GLN A 358 13.32 13.65 -3.82
CA GLN A 358 13.20 15.10 -3.77
C GLN A 358 11.90 15.56 -3.11
N MET A 359 10.89 14.67 -3.00
CA MET A 359 9.58 14.99 -2.45
C MET A 359 9.53 14.74 -0.94
N ARG A 360 9.72 15.80 -0.14
CA ARG A 360 9.75 15.74 1.34
C ARG A 360 8.53 15.07 2.00
N ASN A 361 7.35 15.14 1.36
CA ASN A 361 6.10 14.61 1.90
C ASN A 361 5.74 13.24 1.32
N VAL A 362 6.47 12.75 0.32
CA VAL A 362 6.27 11.40 -0.22
C VAL A 362 7.02 10.41 0.67
N ASN A 363 6.28 9.49 1.28
CA ASN A 363 6.80 8.57 2.29
C ASN A 363 6.76 7.10 1.82
N GLY A 364 6.56 6.86 0.53
CA GLY A 364 6.52 5.51 -0.01
C GLY A 364 6.02 5.41 -1.44
N THR A 365 5.99 4.17 -1.92
CA THR A 365 5.53 3.79 -3.26
C THR A 365 4.68 2.54 -3.14
N VAL A 366 3.67 2.43 -3.98
CA VAL A 366 2.85 1.23 -4.11
C VAL A 366 2.87 0.78 -5.58
N LEU A 367 3.30 -0.45 -5.81
CA LEU A 367 3.58 -0.95 -7.15
C LEU A 367 2.31 -1.55 -7.78
N TRP A 368 1.86 -0.93 -8.87
CA TRP A 368 0.82 -1.43 -9.74
C TRP A 368 1.44 -2.15 -10.96
N TYR A 369 1.23 -3.44 -11.15
CA TYR A 369 0.67 -4.40 -10.19
C TYR A 369 1.74 -5.41 -9.78
N ALA A 370 1.52 -6.08 -8.66
CA ALA A 370 2.53 -6.92 -8.01
C ALA A 370 3.18 -7.92 -8.97
N LYS A 371 2.41 -8.54 -9.87
CA LYS A 371 2.95 -9.52 -10.82
C LYS A 371 3.99 -8.92 -11.79
N ALA A 372 3.86 -7.68 -12.23
CA ALA A 372 4.88 -7.05 -13.08
C ALA A 372 6.23 -6.92 -12.35
N VAL A 373 6.20 -6.73 -11.03
CA VAL A 373 7.40 -6.72 -10.17
C VAL A 373 7.95 -8.13 -10.02
N VAL A 374 7.08 -9.10 -9.72
CA VAL A 374 7.43 -10.52 -9.55
C VAL A 374 8.05 -11.11 -10.82
N ASP A 375 7.50 -10.76 -11.99
CA ASP A 375 8.03 -11.17 -13.29
C ASP A 375 9.28 -10.38 -13.68
N ASN A 376 9.73 -9.44 -12.83
CA ASN A 376 10.91 -8.60 -13.01
C ASN A 376 10.90 -7.85 -14.36
N VAL A 377 9.73 -7.34 -14.76
CA VAL A 377 9.54 -6.66 -16.04
C VAL A 377 10.51 -5.47 -16.12
N GLY A 378 11.29 -5.40 -17.21
CA GLY A 378 12.30 -4.34 -17.39
C GLY A 378 13.37 -4.30 -16.30
N ASN A 379 13.66 -5.43 -15.64
CA ASN A 379 14.62 -5.54 -14.55
C ASN A 379 14.23 -4.78 -13.26
N TYR A 380 12.96 -4.43 -13.09
CA TYR A 380 12.47 -3.60 -11.99
C TYR A 380 12.79 -4.19 -10.62
N GLY A 381 12.40 -5.45 -10.36
CA GLY A 381 12.66 -6.14 -9.10
C GLY A 381 14.14 -6.23 -8.76
N THR A 382 15.00 -6.49 -9.75
CA THR A 382 16.47 -6.50 -9.57
C THR A 382 16.98 -5.16 -9.06
N VAL A 383 16.54 -4.06 -9.67
CA VAL A 383 16.97 -2.72 -9.27
C VAL A 383 16.48 -2.39 -7.86
N LEU A 384 15.26 -2.82 -7.48
CA LEU A 384 14.78 -2.69 -6.12
C LEU A 384 15.69 -3.42 -5.13
N ARG A 385 15.87 -4.74 -5.26
CA ARG A 385 16.64 -5.55 -4.29
C ARG A 385 18.13 -5.22 -4.23
N GLN A 386 18.73 -4.76 -5.33
CA GLN A 386 20.17 -4.49 -5.38
C GLN A 386 20.52 -3.03 -5.06
N SER A 387 19.60 -2.09 -5.31
CA SER A 387 19.88 -0.66 -5.21
C SER A 387 18.87 0.09 -4.35
N TYR A 388 17.61 0.17 -4.77
CA TYR A 388 16.66 1.15 -4.21
C TYR A 388 16.08 0.72 -2.86
N TRP A 389 15.69 -0.54 -2.73
CA TRP A 389 15.10 -1.13 -1.54
C TRP A 389 15.98 -2.22 -0.90
N LYS A 390 17.29 -2.13 -1.15
CA LYS A 390 18.31 -3.10 -0.68
C LYS A 390 18.19 -3.44 0.81
N ASN A 391 17.91 -2.46 1.66
CA ASN A 391 17.77 -2.65 3.10
C ASN A 391 16.30 -2.70 3.51
N PRO A 392 15.93 -3.51 4.51
CA PRO A 392 14.58 -3.48 5.08
C PRO A 392 14.20 -2.07 5.56
N ALA A 393 12.94 -1.71 5.39
CA ALA A 393 12.37 -0.48 5.92
C ALA A 393 11.10 -0.77 6.71
N LEU A 394 10.87 0.03 7.74
CA LEU A 394 9.61 0.05 8.48
C LEU A 394 8.60 0.96 7.76
N PRO A 395 7.29 0.72 7.90
CA PRO A 395 6.31 1.70 7.48
C PRO A 395 6.50 3.07 8.22
N PRO A 396 6.07 4.18 7.60
CA PRO A 396 6.07 5.50 8.24
C PRO A 396 5.26 5.49 9.55
N LEU A 397 5.67 6.35 10.48
CA LEU A 397 4.92 6.53 11.73
C LEU A 397 3.58 7.20 11.45
N MET A 398 2.55 6.77 12.18
CA MET A 398 1.23 7.38 12.18
C MET A 398 0.92 7.92 13.57
N THR A 399 1.67 8.95 13.99
CA THR A 399 1.62 9.52 15.35
C THR A 399 0.26 10.11 15.72
N PHE A 400 -0.60 10.39 14.73
CA PHE A 400 -1.98 10.81 14.94
C PHE A 400 -2.91 9.66 15.40
N LEU A 401 -2.48 8.39 15.28
CA LEU A 401 -3.19 7.23 15.84
C LEU A 401 -2.71 6.92 17.26
N ASP A 402 -1.39 6.83 17.45
CA ASP A 402 -0.73 6.73 18.75
C ASP A 402 0.73 7.19 18.61
N ASP A 403 1.22 7.96 19.57
CA ASP A 403 2.57 8.56 19.58
C ASP A 403 3.46 7.98 20.70
N LYS A 404 3.02 6.92 21.39
CA LYS A 404 3.71 6.37 22.56
C LYS A 404 4.30 5.01 22.24
N ALA A 405 5.63 4.95 22.22
CA ALA A 405 6.33 3.70 22.05
C ALA A 405 5.93 2.64 23.10
N PRO A 406 5.80 1.36 22.69
CA PRO A 406 5.48 0.29 23.62
C PRO A 406 6.66 0.00 24.55
N LYS A 407 6.45 -0.89 25.52
CA LYS A 407 7.54 -1.40 26.36
C LYS A 407 8.54 -2.19 25.51
N LYS A 408 9.80 -2.19 25.95
CA LYS A 408 10.89 -2.94 25.33
C LYS A 408 10.70 -4.46 25.44
N ALA A 409 11.29 -5.20 24.50
CA ALA A 409 11.32 -6.66 24.52
C ALA A 409 11.94 -7.20 25.83
N LYS A 410 11.45 -8.34 26.32
CA LYS A 410 11.89 -8.95 27.59
C LYS A 410 12.96 -10.02 27.34
N LYS A 411 13.89 -10.19 28.29
CA LYS A 411 14.78 -11.36 28.38
C LYS A 411 15.49 -11.74 27.05
N VAL A 412 16.03 -10.76 26.31
CA VAL A 412 16.77 -11.03 25.07
C VAL A 412 17.99 -11.92 25.36
N LYS A 413 18.03 -13.11 24.77
CA LYS A 413 19.09 -14.11 25.00
C LYS A 413 19.46 -14.85 23.71
N ALA A 414 20.71 -15.26 23.62
CA ALA A 414 21.19 -16.14 22.56
C ALA A 414 21.34 -17.56 23.13
N HIS A 415 20.95 -18.58 22.37
CA HIS A 415 20.92 -19.97 22.82
C HIS A 415 20.96 -20.93 21.62
N TRP A 416 21.46 -22.15 21.85
CA TRP A 416 21.45 -23.22 20.87
C TRP A 416 20.15 -24.02 20.95
N SER A 417 19.67 -24.46 19.78
CA SER A 417 18.64 -25.48 19.63
C SER A 417 19.09 -26.51 18.58
N PRO A 418 18.38 -27.64 18.42
CA PRO A 418 18.67 -28.60 17.35
C PRO A 418 18.60 -28.00 15.92
N GLN A 419 17.92 -26.85 15.75
CA GLN A 419 17.76 -26.16 14.47
C GLN A 419 18.83 -25.07 14.25
N GLY A 420 19.73 -24.84 15.20
CA GLY A 420 20.83 -23.88 15.09
C GLY A 420 20.95 -22.91 16.27
N TYR A 421 21.65 -21.80 16.05
CA TYR A 421 21.86 -20.77 17.06
C TYR A 421 20.82 -19.65 16.91
N PHE A 422 20.13 -19.31 18.01
CA PHE A 422 18.99 -18.39 17.98
C PHE A 422 19.12 -17.26 18.99
N LEU A 423 18.72 -16.07 18.57
CA LEU A 423 18.33 -14.96 19.45
C LEU A 423 16.84 -15.10 19.76
N SER A 424 16.46 -15.05 21.04
CA SER A 424 15.05 -15.06 21.47
C SER A 424 14.75 -13.98 22.49
N TRP A 425 13.49 -13.57 22.54
CA TRP A 425 12.98 -12.57 23.47
C TRP A 425 11.54 -12.87 23.87
N GLY A 426 11.05 -12.20 24.91
CA GLY A 426 9.67 -12.31 25.38
C GLY A 426 8.84 -11.09 24.99
N LYS A 427 7.58 -11.32 24.62
CA LYS A 427 6.61 -10.24 24.38
C LYS A 427 6.35 -9.43 25.66
N PRO A 428 6.50 -8.09 25.63
CA PRO A 428 6.11 -7.25 26.75
C PRO A 428 4.58 -7.16 26.86
N SER A 429 4.07 -6.86 28.06
CA SER A 429 2.64 -6.68 28.28
C SER A 429 2.19 -5.25 27.96
N GLY A 430 1.12 -5.12 27.18
CA GLY A 430 0.40 -3.87 26.94
C GLY A 430 -0.72 -3.65 27.97
N ARG A 431 -1.16 -2.39 28.15
CA ARG A 431 -2.35 -2.06 28.97
C ARG A 431 -3.52 -1.60 28.11
N LYS A 432 -3.22 -0.87 27.02
CA LYS A 432 -4.16 -0.45 25.99
C LYS A 432 -3.70 -0.96 24.63
N TRP A 433 -4.55 -0.86 23.61
CA TRP A 433 -4.23 -1.30 22.24
C TRP A 433 -2.93 -0.69 21.71
N GLY A 434 -2.63 0.58 22.02
CA GLY A 434 -1.40 1.26 21.57
C GLY A 434 -0.13 0.70 22.21
N ASP A 435 -0.25 0.00 23.35
CA ASP A 435 0.90 -0.65 23.98
C ASP A 435 1.13 -2.08 23.45
N GLU A 436 0.21 -2.61 22.64
CA GLU A 436 0.27 -3.98 22.15
C GLU A 436 1.34 -4.14 21.08
N VAL A 437 2.37 -4.91 21.42
CA VAL A 437 3.43 -5.29 20.51
C VAL A 437 2.96 -6.40 19.57
N ASN A 438 3.11 -6.18 18.26
CA ASN A 438 2.88 -7.19 17.24
C ASN A 438 4.13 -7.53 16.41
N ARG A 439 5.16 -6.68 16.42
CA ARG A 439 6.38 -6.87 15.64
C ARG A 439 7.65 -6.51 16.42
N TYR A 440 8.77 -6.95 15.90
CA TYR A 440 10.10 -6.66 16.43
C TYR A 440 11.07 -6.34 15.30
N VAL A 441 12.06 -5.50 15.61
CA VAL A 441 13.17 -5.23 14.70
C VAL A 441 14.45 -5.76 15.34
N VAL A 442 15.17 -6.56 14.58
CA VAL A 442 16.48 -7.10 14.95
C VAL A 442 17.55 -6.33 14.21
N TYR A 443 18.47 -5.74 14.94
CA TYR A 443 19.64 -5.04 14.41
C TYR A 443 20.93 -5.80 14.75
N CYS A 444 21.96 -5.63 13.94
CA CYS A 444 23.30 -6.15 14.19
C CYS A 444 24.37 -5.07 13.96
N PHE A 445 25.29 -4.96 14.91
CA PHE A 445 26.41 -4.02 14.91
C PHE A 445 27.72 -4.76 15.16
N GLU A 446 28.81 -4.27 14.57
CA GLU A 446 30.15 -4.79 14.78
C GLU A 446 30.60 -4.62 16.24
N ASN A 447 31.61 -5.39 16.67
CA ASN A 447 32.13 -5.25 18.03
C ASN A 447 32.70 -3.84 18.27
N GLY A 448 32.10 -3.10 19.20
CA GLY A 448 32.53 -1.74 19.55
C GLY A 448 31.93 -0.65 18.66
N GLU A 449 31.16 -1.01 17.63
CA GLU A 449 30.45 -0.04 16.80
C GLU A 449 29.38 0.72 17.63
N PRO A 450 29.27 2.05 17.49
CA PRO A 450 28.17 2.82 18.07
C PRO A 450 26.80 2.34 17.56
N ILE A 451 25.84 2.18 18.47
CA ILE A 451 24.48 1.75 18.11
C ILE A 451 23.72 2.93 17.51
N ASP A 452 23.55 2.91 16.19
CA ASP A 452 22.65 3.80 15.45
C ASP A 452 21.44 3.02 14.91
N LEU A 453 20.29 3.14 15.59
CA LEU A 453 19.05 2.50 15.18
C LEU A 453 18.36 3.22 14.02
N THR A 454 18.87 4.37 13.57
CA THR A 454 18.33 5.09 12.41
C THR A 454 18.90 4.57 11.09
N ASN A 455 19.98 3.77 11.14
CA ASN A 455 20.61 3.20 9.97
C ASN A 455 19.93 1.89 9.53
N PRO A 456 19.27 1.85 8.34
CA PRO A 456 18.62 0.63 7.85
C PRO A 456 19.60 -0.49 7.48
N ASP A 457 20.88 -0.21 7.20
CA ASP A 457 21.90 -1.25 6.94
C ASP A 457 22.07 -2.22 8.12
N LYS A 458 21.69 -1.74 9.32
CA LYS A 458 21.79 -2.48 10.57
C LYS A 458 20.59 -3.37 10.80
N ILE A 459 19.48 -3.18 10.10
CA ILE A 459 18.28 -4.03 10.21
C ILE A 459 18.55 -5.38 9.55
N LYS A 460 18.40 -6.47 10.32
CA LYS A 460 18.56 -7.85 9.84
C LYS A 460 17.22 -8.57 9.68
N ALA A 461 16.21 -8.16 10.43
CA ALA A 461 14.87 -8.70 10.30
C ALA A 461 13.83 -7.74 10.91
N VAL A 462 12.64 -7.75 10.30
CA VAL A 462 11.39 -7.27 10.88
C VAL A 462 10.49 -8.49 10.99
N THR A 463 10.00 -8.82 12.17
CA THR A 463 9.30 -10.11 12.39
C THR A 463 8.15 -9.97 13.39
N TYR A 464 7.08 -10.72 13.16
CA TYR A 464 5.99 -10.90 14.12
C TYR A 464 6.33 -11.97 15.18
N GLY A 465 7.35 -12.79 14.94
CA GLY A 465 7.84 -13.81 15.85
C GLY A 465 8.74 -13.27 16.97
N THR A 466 9.10 -14.14 17.92
CA THR A 466 9.97 -13.78 19.06
C THR A 466 11.34 -14.44 19.02
N THR A 467 11.75 -14.89 17.83
CA THR A 467 13.03 -15.54 17.58
C THR A 467 13.64 -15.05 16.27
N TYR A 468 14.96 -15.10 16.19
CA TYR A 468 15.74 -14.84 14.99
C TYR A 468 16.91 -15.83 14.93
N GLN A 469 17.07 -16.52 13.81
CA GLN A 469 18.18 -17.43 13.60
C GLN A 469 19.45 -16.63 13.33
N LEU A 470 20.46 -16.84 14.18
CA LEU A 470 21.75 -16.16 14.08
C LEU A 470 22.63 -16.88 13.04
N PRO A 471 23.30 -16.16 12.13
CA PRO A 471 24.19 -16.76 11.14
C PRO A 471 25.53 -17.11 11.78
N TYR A 472 25.57 -18.19 12.57
CA TYR A 472 26.79 -18.67 13.22
C TYR A 472 27.83 -19.11 12.20
N ASP A 473 29.06 -18.61 12.32
CA ASP A 473 30.19 -18.78 11.40
C ASP A 473 31.46 -19.24 12.15
N GLY A 474 31.30 -20.07 13.19
CA GLY A 474 32.41 -20.77 13.86
C GLY A 474 32.87 -20.14 15.17
N GLY A 475 32.22 -19.09 15.64
CA GLY A 475 32.58 -18.45 16.89
C GLY A 475 33.89 -17.70 16.74
N HIS A 476 34.06 -16.91 15.69
CA HIS A 476 35.27 -16.13 15.46
C HIS A 476 35.04 -14.64 15.73
N HIS A 477 33.84 -14.14 15.42
CA HIS A 477 33.54 -12.73 15.44
C HIS A 477 32.52 -12.38 16.52
N ARG A 478 32.70 -11.22 17.16
CA ARG A 478 31.76 -10.71 18.17
C ARG A 478 30.88 -9.64 17.54
N TYR A 479 29.59 -9.71 17.82
CA TYR A 479 28.60 -8.75 17.36
C TYR A 479 27.74 -8.27 18.52
N THR A 480 27.15 -7.09 18.37
CA THR A 480 26.08 -6.61 19.25
C THR A 480 24.77 -6.67 18.49
N TYR A 481 23.91 -7.62 18.88
CA TYR A 481 22.53 -7.65 18.42
C TYR A 481 21.67 -6.75 19.29
N VAL A 482 20.74 -6.03 18.66
CA VAL A 482 19.75 -5.21 19.35
C VAL A 482 18.36 -5.63 18.92
N VAL A 483 17.46 -5.79 19.89
CA VAL A 483 16.04 -6.04 19.62
C VAL A 483 15.23 -4.85 20.12
N THR A 484 14.36 -4.35 19.26
CA THR A 484 13.29 -3.40 19.62
C THR A 484 11.93 -4.05 19.33
N ALA A 485 10.92 -3.67 20.10
CA ALA A 485 9.52 -3.99 19.85
C ALA A 485 8.81 -2.83 19.15
N LEU A 486 7.88 -3.16 18.25
CA LEU A 486 6.98 -2.26 17.54
C LEU A 486 5.54 -2.52 17.97
N ASP A 487 4.77 -1.46 18.17
CA ASP A 487 3.33 -1.56 18.33
C ASP A 487 2.60 -1.70 16.98
N ARG A 488 1.27 -1.78 17.04
CA ARG A 488 0.40 -1.91 15.86
C ARG A 488 0.50 -0.76 14.86
N VAL A 489 0.99 0.42 15.25
CA VAL A 489 1.16 1.59 14.36
C VAL A 489 2.63 1.92 14.07
N GLY A 490 3.55 1.08 14.53
CA GLY A 490 4.97 1.13 14.22
C GLY A 490 5.84 1.99 15.15
N ASN A 491 5.31 2.44 16.30
CA ASN A 491 6.13 3.12 17.30
C ASN A 491 7.13 2.13 17.90
N GLU A 492 8.37 2.58 18.06
CA GLU A 492 9.49 1.71 18.38
C GLU A 492 9.97 1.91 19.81
N SER A 493 9.98 0.83 20.57
CA SER A 493 10.42 0.81 21.96
C SER A 493 11.92 1.03 22.13
N LYS A 494 12.34 1.25 23.38
CA LYS A 494 13.76 1.27 23.77
C LYS A 494 14.45 -0.05 23.42
N ALA A 495 15.71 0.05 22.98
CA ALA A 495 16.56 -1.09 22.65
C ALA A 495 16.89 -2.00 23.83
N VAL A 496 17.01 -3.30 23.53
CA VAL A 496 17.67 -4.28 24.39
C VAL A 496 18.79 -4.95 23.60
N LYS A 497 20.02 -4.83 24.11
CA LYS A 497 21.23 -5.33 23.45
C LYS A 497 21.66 -6.68 24.01
N LYS A 498 22.22 -7.52 23.14
CA LYS A 498 22.86 -8.79 23.48
C LYS A 498 24.14 -8.93 22.67
N LYS A 499 25.27 -9.08 23.36
CA LYS A 499 26.53 -9.48 22.72
C LYS A 499 26.46 -10.96 22.38
N VAL A 500 26.83 -11.28 21.16
CA VAL A 500 26.81 -12.61 20.56
C VAL A 500 28.16 -12.86 19.91
N LYS A 501 28.60 -14.11 19.91
CA LYS A 501 29.77 -14.55 19.18
C LYS A 501 29.26 -15.50 18.10
N LEU A 502 29.43 -15.10 16.84
CA LEU A 502 29.03 -15.88 15.67
C LEU A 502 30.21 -16.70 15.17
#